data_AF-A0A9E4ZGE6-F1
#
_entry.id   AF-A0A9E4ZGE6-F1
#
_cell.length_a   1.000
_cell.length_b   1.000
_cell.length_c   1.000
_cell.angle_alpha   90.00
_cell.angle_beta   90.00
_cell.angle_gamma   90.00
#
_symmetry.space_group_name_H-M   'P 1'
#
loop_
_entity.id
_entity.type
_entity.pdbx_description
1 polymer ?
#
loop_
_entity_poly.entity_id
_entity_poly.type
_entity_poly.pdbx_seq_one_letter_code
_entity_poly.pdbx_strand_id
1 'polypeptide(L)'
;MNPITKFIIFSILLLSLTSFGGTYSYLSDTERSMGNTITAGVWNTQVDFLEVDVSKAKLKGYGDESKLFSIVLKNTGDEKITIDMMNVGWNLFNVDMTNITSIKVTGNNEIFSGCNLSGDRLECNDFTLNKESSSKVSFHFDGKVSGPFMINFIMEDGSNKSVWFDVVK
;
A
#
# COMPACT_ATOMS: atom_id res chain seq x y z
N MET A 1 -23.39 -2.40 43.18
CA MET A 1 -22.25 -1.56 42.74
C MET A 1 -22.29 -0.24 43.48
N ASN A 2 -21.24 0.11 44.23
CA ASN A 2 -21.19 1.33 45.04
C ASN A 2 -21.32 2.59 44.15
N PRO A 3 -22.03 3.64 44.57
CA PRO A 3 -22.16 4.90 43.84
C PRO A 3 -20.80 5.48 43.37
N ILE A 4 -19.73 5.31 44.13
CA ILE A 4 -18.37 5.73 43.75
C ILE A 4 -17.89 4.97 42.51
N THR A 5 -18.11 3.65 42.46
CA THR A 5 -17.76 2.81 41.31
C THR A 5 -18.55 3.20 40.07
N LYS A 6 -19.83 3.56 40.21
CA LYS A 6 -20.67 4.06 39.11
C LYS A 6 -20.14 5.38 38.55
N PHE A 7 -19.73 6.30 39.43
CA PHE A 7 -19.19 7.60 39.05
C PHE A 7 -17.84 7.49 38.32
N ILE A 8 -16.98 6.57 38.75
CA ILE A 8 -15.69 6.32 38.10
C ILE A 8 -15.90 5.73 36.70
N ILE A 9 -16.77 4.73 36.54
CA ILE A 9 -17.08 4.13 35.23
C ILE A 9 -17.68 5.18 34.28
N PHE A 10 -18.58 6.02 34.79
CA PHE A 10 -19.17 7.12 34.00
C PHE A 10 -18.11 8.13 33.54
N SER A 11 -17.15 8.47 34.40
CA SER A 11 -16.04 9.37 34.06
C SER A 11 -15.11 8.79 32.98
N ILE A 12 -14.84 7.47 33.02
CA ILE A 12 -14.04 6.77 32.02
C ILE A 12 -14.78 6.71 30.67
N LEU A 13 -16.09 6.45 30.69
CA LEU A 13 -16.93 6.50 29.49
C LEU A 13 -16.89 7.91 28.86
N LEU A 14 -16.96 8.96 29.68
CA LEU A 14 -16.92 10.35 29.22
C LEU A 14 -15.56 10.71 28.60
N LEU A 15 -14.45 10.24 29.18
CA LEU A 15 -13.11 10.41 28.61
C LEU A 15 -12.98 9.73 27.24
N SER A 16 -13.48 8.49 27.11
CA SER A 16 -13.43 7.74 25.85
C SER A 16 -14.22 8.40 24.70
N LEU A 17 -15.24 9.20 25.03
CA LEU A 17 -16.03 9.97 24.06
C LEU A 17 -15.33 11.26 23.60
N THR A 18 -14.29 11.73 24.30
CA THR A 18 -13.61 13.01 24.03
C THR A 18 -12.23 12.88 23.42
N SER A 19 -11.65 11.67 23.40
CA SER A 19 -10.32 11.38 22.86
C SER A 19 -10.42 10.47 21.63
N PHE A 20 -10.30 11.04 20.44
CA PHE A 20 -10.09 10.26 19.22
C PHE A 20 -8.72 9.54 19.31
N GLY A 21 -8.72 8.22 19.48
CA GLY A 21 -7.57 7.36 19.16
C GLY A 21 -6.76 6.75 20.31
N GLY A 22 -7.24 6.73 21.57
CA GLY A 22 -6.55 6.08 22.68
C GLY A 22 -7.04 4.66 22.99
N THR A 23 -6.14 3.71 23.26
CA THR A 23 -6.47 2.41 23.85
C THR A 23 -6.51 2.53 25.37
N TYR A 24 -7.63 2.13 26.00
CA TYR A 24 -7.79 2.11 27.45
C TYR A 24 -8.02 0.69 27.96
N SER A 25 -7.42 0.33 29.09
CA SER A 25 -7.67 -0.93 29.81
C SER A 25 -8.02 -0.66 31.28
N TYR A 26 -8.94 -1.45 31.82
CA TYR A 26 -9.35 -1.43 33.23
C TYR A 26 -8.98 -2.75 33.89
N LEU A 27 -8.23 -2.70 34.99
CA LEU A 27 -7.85 -3.86 35.80
C LEU A 27 -8.56 -3.77 37.15
N SER A 28 -9.41 -4.74 37.47
CA SER A 28 -10.23 -4.78 38.69
C SER A 28 -9.50 -5.38 39.90
N ASP A 29 -8.36 -6.02 39.69
CA ASP A 29 -7.54 -6.62 40.73
C ASP A 29 -6.21 -5.88 40.81
N THR A 30 -5.88 -5.34 41.98
CA THR A 30 -4.72 -4.46 42.16
C THR A 30 -3.59 -5.22 42.84
N GLU A 31 -2.88 -6.05 42.10
CA GLU A 31 -1.54 -6.47 42.51
C GLU A 31 -0.54 -5.36 42.14
N ARG A 32 0.09 -4.76 43.16
CA ARG A 32 1.00 -3.62 42.99
C ARG A 32 2.36 -4.11 42.51
N SER A 33 2.53 -4.26 41.20
CA SER A 33 3.83 -4.51 40.58
C SER A 33 4.58 -3.19 40.39
N MET A 34 5.70 -3.00 41.10
CA MET A 34 6.57 -1.83 41.00
C MET A 34 7.85 -2.19 40.24
N GLY A 35 8.34 -1.32 39.36
CA GLY A 35 9.57 -1.54 38.59
C GLY A 35 9.38 -2.08 37.17
N ASN A 36 8.15 -2.14 36.66
CA ASN A 36 7.89 -2.55 35.28
C ASN A 36 8.14 -1.38 34.32
N THR A 37 8.92 -1.65 33.28
CA THR A 37 9.04 -0.79 32.10
C THR A 37 8.11 -1.31 31.02
N ILE A 38 7.13 -0.50 30.61
CA ILE A 38 6.32 -0.78 29.43
C ILE A 38 6.99 -0.09 28.26
N THR A 39 7.68 -0.87 27.41
CA THR A 39 8.19 -0.38 26.13
C THR A 39 7.15 -0.68 25.07
N ALA A 40 6.48 0.36 24.57
CA ALA A 40 5.68 0.22 23.36
C ALA A 40 6.63 0.17 22.15
N GLY A 41 6.61 -0.93 21.41
CA GLY A 41 7.26 -1.01 20.10
C GLY A 41 6.38 -0.38 19.02
N VAL A 42 7.01 0.18 17.98
CA VAL A 42 6.30 0.45 16.73
C VAL A 42 6.36 -0.83 15.90
N TRP A 43 5.19 -1.40 15.58
CA TRP A 43 5.13 -2.53 14.67
C TRP A 43 5.26 -2.00 13.24
N ASN A 44 6.49 -1.98 12.73
CA ASN A 44 6.72 -1.65 11.33
C ASN A 44 6.25 -2.80 10.45
N THR A 45 5.65 -2.44 9.33
CA THR A 45 5.22 -3.35 8.26
C THR A 45 6.08 -3.09 7.03
N GLN A 46 6.07 -4.00 6.06
CA GLN A 46 6.88 -3.88 4.85
C GLN A 46 6.60 -2.57 4.11
N VAL A 47 5.35 -2.09 4.14
CA VAL A 47 4.98 -0.84 3.47
C VAL A 47 5.65 0.41 4.03
N ASP A 48 6.03 0.40 5.30
CA ASP A 48 6.71 1.53 5.95
C ASP A 48 8.08 1.79 5.30
N PHE A 49 8.66 0.77 4.69
CA PHE A 49 9.96 0.82 4.03
C PHE A 49 9.87 0.98 2.50
N LEU A 50 8.68 0.88 1.91
CA LEU A 50 8.50 1.10 0.47
C LEU A 50 8.35 2.59 0.13
N GLU A 51 9.29 3.13 -0.65
CA GLU A 51 9.17 4.42 -1.31
C GLU A 51 8.78 4.20 -2.78
N VAL A 52 7.80 4.96 -3.27
CA VAL A 52 7.33 4.89 -4.66
C VAL A 52 7.47 6.27 -5.30
N ASP A 53 8.42 6.41 -6.22
CA ASP A 53 8.67 7.65 -6.95
C ASP A 53 8.04 7.58 -8.35
N VAL A 54 7.03 8.41 -8.55
CA VAL A 54 6.26 8.58 -9.79
C VAL A 54 6.59 9.89 -10.51
N SER A 55 7.54 10.69 -10.01
CA SER A 55 7.87 12.02 -10.56
C SER A 55 8.32 12.01 -12.03
N LYS A 56 8.86 10.87 -12.47
CA LYS A 56 9.31 10.64 -13.85
C LYS A 56 8.43 9.67 -14.61
N ALA A 57 7.28 9.29 -14.06
CA ALA A 57 6.34 8.39 -14.72
C ALA A 57 5.93 8.97 -16.08
N LYS A 58 5.95 8.12 -17.11
CA LYS A 58 5.61 8.47 -18.49
C LYS A 58 4.65 7.48 -19.07
N LEU A 59 3.74 7.98 -19.91
CA LEU A 59 2.83 7.17 -20.69
C LEU A 59 3.18 7.32 -22.16
N LYS A 60 3.52 6.22 -22.82
CA LYS A 60 3.84 6.21 -24.26
C LYS A 60 2.92 5.26 -25.00
N GLY A 61 2.26 5.78 -26.03
CA GLY A 61 1.50 4.98 -26.99
C GLY A 61 2.39 4.37 -28.07
N TYR A 62 2.02 3.19 -28.53
CA TYR A 62 2.66 2.44 -29.61
C TYR A 62 1.56 1.89 -30.53
N GLY A 63 1.14 2.69 -31.52
CA GLY A 63 -0.04 2.36 -32.31
C GLY A 63 -1.29 2.40 -31.44
N ASP A 64 -1.95 1.26 -31.25
CA ASP A 64 -3.12 1.11 -30.38
C ASP A 64 -2.78 0.64 -28.96
N GLU A 65 -1.54 0.21 -28.71
CA GLU A 65 -1.07 -0.18 -27.39
C GLU A 65 -0.52 1.01 -26.60
N SER A 66 -0.38 0.84 -25.28
CA SER A 66 0.25 1.83 -24.40
C SER A 66 1.18 1.21 -23.38
N LYS A 67 2.14 2.00 -22.92
CA LYS A 67 3.07 1.62 -21.85
C LYS A 67 3.19 2.75 -20.82
N LEU A 68 2.91 2.43 -19.56
CA LEU A 68 3.23 3.27 -18.40
C LEU A 68 4.57 2.81 -17.82
N PHE A 69 5.53 3.71 -17.65
CA PHE A 69 6.89 3.33 -17.24
C PHE A 69 7.61 4.45 -16.48
N SER A 70 8.83 4.17 -16.00
CA SER A 70 9.67 5.07 -15.20
C SER A 70 9.13 5.35 -13.78
N ILE A 71 8.30 4.45 -13.25
CA ILE A 71 7.94 4.41 -11.83
C ILE A 71 9.05 3.65 -11.10
N VAL A 72 9.58 4.25 -10.04
CA VAL A 72 10.68 3.66 -9.26
C VAL A 72 10.14 3.18 -7.91
N LEU A 73 10.37 1.91 -7.61
CA LEU A 73 10.13 1.31 -6.30
C LEU A 73 11.47 1.25 -5.57
N LYS A 74 11.52 1.72 -4.34
CA LYS A 74 12.73 1.74 -3.53
C LYS A 74 12.45 1.19 -2.13
N ASN A 75 13.30 0.28 -1.71
CA ASN A 75 13.30 -0.25 -0.35
C ASN A 75 14.26 0.60 0.48
N THR A 76 13.72 1.26 1.50
CA THR A 76 14.47 2.14 2.41
C THR A 76 14.79 1.46 3.75
N GLY A 77 14.32 0.24 3.94
CA GLY A 77 14.58 -0.59 5.12
C GLY A 77 15.78 -1.51 4.95
N ASP A 78 16.05 -2.24 6.03
CA ASP A 78 17.15 -3.21 6.19
C ASP A 78 16.74 -4.66 5.88
N GLU A 79 15.44 -4.93 5.73
CA GLU A 79 14.86 -6.20 5.29
C GLU A 79 14.36 -6.14 3.84
N LYS A 80 14.09 -7.30 3.24
CA LYS A 80 13.46 -7.37 1.91
C LYS A 80 11.97 -7.02 2.00
N ILE A 81 11.42 -6.48 0.91
CA ILE A 81 9.97 -6.26 0.74
C ILE A 81 9.49 -7.20 -0.36
N THR A 82 8.39 -7.90 -0.15
CA THR A 82 7.71 -8.74 -1.15
C THR A 82 6.40 -8.06 -1.55
N ILE A 83 6.29 -7.67 -2.82
CA ILE A 83 5.02 -7.19 -3.39
C ILE A 83 4.30 -8.41 -3.95
N ASP A 84 3.25 -8.81 -3.25
CA ASP A 84 2.39 -9.94 -3.60
C ASP A 84 1.45 -9.53 -4.75
N MET A 85 0.79 -8.38 -4.61
CA MET A 85 -0.27 -7.98 -5.56
C MET A 85 -0.30 -6.50 -5.86
N MET A 86 -0.92 -6.14 -6.99
CA MET A 86 -1.21 -4.76 -7.36
C MET A 86 -2.67 -4.59 -7.79
N ASN A 87 -3.22 -3.40 -7.55
CA ASN A 87 -4.39 -2.89 -8.27
C ASN A 87 -3.96 -1.65 -9.04
N VAL A 88 -4.30 -1.58 -10.32
CA VAL A 88 -3.94 -0.44 -11.16
C VAL A 88 -5.24 0.13 -11.74
N GLY A 89 -5.57 1.35 -11.33
CA GLY A 89 -6.70 2.10 -11.83
C GLY A 89 -6.27 3.18 -12.81
N TRP A 90 -7.03 3.35 -13.88
CA TRP A 90 -6.92 4.48 -14.80
C TRP A 90 -8.30 4.91 -15.26
N ASN A 91 -8.33 5.99 -16.05
CA ASN A 91 -9.57 6.54 -16.52
C ASN A 91 -10.14 5.78 -17.73
N LEU A 92 -11.39 5.34 -17.63
CA LEU A 92 -12.09 4.56 -18.67
C LEU A 92 -12.89 5.44 -19.64
N PHE A 93 -12.53 6.72 -19.83
CA PHE A 93 -13.32 7.62 -20.69
C PHE A 93 -13.43 7.19 -22.17
N ASN A 94 -12.62 6.22 -22.61
CA ASN A 94 -12.82 5.56 -23.89
C ASN A 94 -13.50 4.19 -23.67
N VAL A 95 -14.53 3.94 -24.48
CA VAL A 95 -15.38 2.73 -24.48
C VAL A 95 -14.62 1.43 -24.79
N ASP A 96 -13.36 1.51 -25.20
CA ASP A 96 -12.52 0.36 -25.43
C ASP A 96 -11.96 -0.15 -24.10
N MET A 97 -12.47 -1.32 -23.68
CA MET A 97 -11.99 -2.08 -22.53
C MET A 97 -10.53 -2.48 -22.75
N THR A 98 -9.63 -1.56 -22.41
CA THR A 98 -8.20 -1.80 -22.41
C THR A 98 -7.85 -2.68 -21.21
N ASN A 99 -6.97 -3.65 -21.41
CA ASN A 99 -6.48 -4.55 -20.39
C ASN A 99 -5.01 -4.26 -20.09
N ILE A 100 -4.60 -4.48 -18.84
CA ILE A 100 -3.20 -4.73 -18.52
C ILE A 100 -2.86 -6.14 -18.99
N THR A 101 -1.82 -6.24 -19.81
CA THR A 101 -1.34 -7.51 -20.34
C THR A 101 -0.08 -8.01 -19.66
N SER A 102 0.78 -7.10 -19.21
CA SER A 102 1.96 -7.48 -18.44
C SER A 102 2.45 -6.37 -17.52
N ILE A 103 3.07 -6.79 -16.41
CA ILE A 103 3.85 -5.92 -15.53
C ILE A 103 5.28 -6.42 -15.52
N LYS A 104 6.23 -5.51 -15.77
CA LYS A 104 7.65 -5.83 -15.87
C LYS A 104 8.47 -4.96 -14.95
N VAL A 105 9.47 -5.57 -14.32
CA VAL A 105 10.47 -4.86 -13.50
C VAL A 105 11.82 -4.82 -14.21
N THR A 106 12.68 -3.87 -13.82
CA THR A 106 14.03 -3.73 -14.39
C THR A 106 14.80 -5.04 -14.27
N GLY A 107 15.45 -5.45 -15.36
CA GLY A 107 15.99 -6.81 -15.50
C GLY A 107 15.11 -7.74 -16.35
N ASN A 108 14.01 -7.22 -16.92
CA ASN A 108 13.07 -7.93 -17.80
C ASN A 108 12.34 -9.12 -17.17
N ASN A 109 12.25 -9.18 -15.85
CA ASN A 109 11.40 -10.15 -15.18
C ASN A 109 9.94 -9.68 -15.30
N GLU A 110 9.13 -10.44 -16.03
CA GLU A 110 7.69 -10.30 -16.06
C GLU A 110 7.15 -10.84 -14.74
N ILE A 111 6.52 -9.97 -13.95
CA ILE A 111 5.98 -10.30 -12.64
C ILE A 111 4.48 -10.57 -12.71
N PHE A 112 3.82 -10.16 -13.79
CA PHE A 112 2.43 -10.46 -14.08
C PHE A 112 2.23 -10.59 -15.59
N SER A 113 1.38 -11.52 -15.99
CA SER A 113 0.95 -11.75 -17.38
C SER A 113 -0.54 -12.12 -17.35
N GLY A 114 -1.39 -11.43 -18.12
CA GLY A 114 -2.83 -11.64 -18.03
C GLY A 114 -3.66 -10.74 -18.94
N CYS A 115 -4.92 -10.57 -18.57
CA CYS A 115 -5.89 -9.73 -19.29
C CYS A 115 -6.87 -9.18 -18.26
N ASN A 116 -6.50 -8.06 -17.66
CA ASN A 116 -7.20 -7.50 -16.50
C ASN A 116 -7.56 -6.04 -16.73
N LEU A 117 -8.77 -5.66 -16.31
CA LEU A 117 -9.30 -4.32 -16.46
C LEU A 117 -8.78 -3.38 -15.37
N SER A 118 -9.09 -2.10 -15.54
CA SER A 118 -8.80 -1.07 -14.55
C SER A 118 -9.41 -1.42 -13.19
N GLY A 119 -8.58 -1.44 -12.16
CA GLY A 119 -8.95 -1.73 -10.78
C GLY A 119 -8.94 -3.21 -10.39
N ASP A 120 -8.78 -4.12 -11.35
CA ASP A 120 -8.67 -5.55 -11.06
C ASP A 120 -7.45 -5.86 -10.17
N ARG A 121 -7.53 -7.00 -9.49
CA ARG A 121 -6.44 -7.54 -8.66
C ARG A 121 -5.46 -8.30 -9.54
N LEU A 122 -4.18 -7.93 -9.48
CA LEU A 122 -3.10 -8.47 -10.29
C LEU A 122 -2.11 -9.19 -9.37
N GLU A 123 -2.04 -10.53 -9.47
CA GLU A 123 -1.07 -11.34 -8.73
C GLU A 123 0.32 -11.21 -9.36
N CYS A 124 1.29 -10.73 -8.59
CA CYS A 124 2.59 -10.27 -9.09
C CYS A 124 3.73 -11.27 -8.87
N ASN A 125 3.43 -12.57 -8.74
CA ASN A 125 4.40 -13.65 -8.58
C ASN A 125 5.47 -13.35 -7.49
N ASP A 126 5.06 -12.74 -6.38
CA ASP A 126 5.93 -12.40 -5.24
C ASP A 126 7.18 -11.60 -5.60
N PHE A 127 7.01 -10.48 -6.31
CA PHE A 127 8.12 -9.60 -6.66
C PHE A 127 8.85 -9.09 -5.41
N THR A 128 10.09 -9.56 -5.22
CA THR A 128 10.93 -9.17 -4.08
C THR A 128 11.86 -8.01 -4.42
N LEU A 129 11.81 -6.95 -3.60
CA LEU A 129 12.76 -5.85 -3.61
C LEU A 129 13.73 -6.01 -2.44
N ASN A 130 15.00 -6.26 -2.76
CA ASN A 130 16.06 -6.44 -1.76
C ASN A 130 16.23 -5.17 -0.90
N LYS A 131 16.78 -5.33 0.31
CA LYS A 131 17.11 -4.22 1.21
C LYS A 131 17.94 -3.14 0.51
N GLU A 132 17.67 -1.88 0.83
CA GLU A 132 18.40 -0.71 0.32
C GLU A 132 18.53 -0.65 -1.21
N SER A 133 17.60 -1.29 -1.94
CA SER A 133 17.65 -1.41 -3.40
C SER A 133 16.52 -0.63 -4.08
N SER A 134 16.63 -0.48 -5.40
CA SER A 134 15.56 0.11 -6.22
C SER A 134 15.36 -0.66 -7.51
N SER A 135 14.14 -0.64 -8.02
CA SER A 135 13.78 -1.22 -9.31
C SER A 135 12.75 -0.33 -10.00
N LYS A 136 12.75 -0.31 -11.33
CA LYS A 136 11.69 0.36 -12.11
C LYS A 136 10.64 -0.65 -12.51
N VAL A 137 9.38 -0.26 -12.37
CA VAL A 137 8.23 -1.02 -12.84
C VAL A 137 7.63 -0.37 -14.09
N SER A 138 7.08 -1.19 -14.97
CA SER A 138 6.31 -0.76 -16.13
C SER A 138 5.11 -1.65 -16.37
N PHE A 139 4.03 -1.03 -16.85
CA PHE A 139 2.74 -1.64 -17.13
C PHE A 139 2.48 -1.54 -18.62
N HIS A 140 2.07 -2.65 -19.22
CA HIS A 140 1.76 -2.76 -20.64
C HIS A 140 0.26 -2.95 -20.81
N PHE A 141 -0.29 -2.24 -21.79
CA PHE A 141 -1.71 -2.21 -22.10
C PHE A 141 -1.93 -2.59 -23.56
N ASP A 142 -2.95 -3.40 -23.84
CA ASP A 142 -3.36 -3.79 -25.20
C ASP A 142 -4.15 -2.69 -25.95
N GLY A 143 -4.39 -1.55 -25.28
CA GLY A 143 -5.19 -0.45 -25.77
C GLY A 143 -4.63 0.92 -25.35
N LYS A 144 -5.28 1.99 -25.84
CA LYS A 144 -4.94 3.36 -25.49
C LYS A 144 -5.52 3.73 -24.13
N VAL A 145 -4.66 3.92 -23.15
CA VAL A 145 -5.05 4.44 -21.84
C VAL A 145 -4.73 5.93 -21.70
N SER A 146 -5.40 6.58 -20.76
CA SER A 146 -5.08 7.94 -20.34
C SER A 146 -5.27 8.11 -18.84
N GLY A 147 -4.49 9.01 -18.24
CA GLY A 147 -4.55 9.29 -16.81
C GLY A 147 -5.80 10.07 -16.39
N PRO A 148 -6.00 10.30 -15.08
CA PRO A 148 -5.08 9.99 -13.97
C PRO A 148 -4.92 8.49 -13.68
N PHE A 149 -3.84 8.12 -12.98
CA PHE A 149 -3.57 6.75 -12.53
C PHE A 149 -3.59 6.64 -11.01
N MET A 150 -4.02 5.47 -10.54
CA MET A 150 -3.87 5.00 -9.18
C MET A 150 -3.17 3.64 -9.21
N ILE A 151 -2.15 3.45 -8.38
CA ILE A 151 -1.55 2.13 -8.19
C ILE A 151 -1.56 1.81 -6.70
N ASN A 152 -2.19 0.72 -6.32
CA ASN A 152 -2.13 0.16 -4.98
C ASN A 152 -1.20 -1.05 -4.98
N PHE A 153 -0.13 -0.99 -4.20
CA PHE A 153 0.80 -2.08 -3.96
C PHE A 153 0.40 -2.79 -2.68
N ILE A 154 0.27 -4.11 -2.73
CA ILE A 154 -0.10 -4.96 -1.58
C ILE A 154 1.07 -5.90 -1.32
N MET A 155 1.55 -5.89 -0.08
CA MET A 155 2.72 -6.62 0.36
C MET A 155 2.32 -7.97 0.93
N GLU A 156 3.28 -8.89 1.01
CA GLU A 156 3.07 -10.25 1.55
C GLU A 156 2.54 -10.25 3.01
N ASP A 157 2.90 -9.24 3.80
CA ASP A 157 2.39 -9.06 5.17
C ASP A 157 0.98 -8.45 5.24
N GLY A 158 0.35 -8.21 4.08
CA GLY A 158 -0.98 -7.61 3.95
C GLY A 158 -1.02 -6.08 4.06
N SER A 159 0.12 -5.43 4.35
CA SER A 159 0.21 -3.97 4.31
C SER A 159 0.08 -3.45 2.87
N ASN A 160 -0.31 -2.19 2.67
CA ASN A 160 -0.52 -1.64 1.33
C ASN A 160 -0.19 -0.15 1.19
N LYS A 161 0.24 0.25 -0.01
CA LYS A 161 0.52 1.64 -0.39
C LYS A 161 -0.17 2.00 -1.68
N SER A 162 -0.97 3.07 -1.64
CA SER A 162 -1.57 3.66 -2.82
C SER A 162 -0.84 4.94 -3.24
N VAL A 163 -0.57 5.07 -4.54
CA VAL A 163 -0.07 6.30 -5.16
C VAL A 163 -1.03 6.78 -6.24
N TRP A 164 -1.26 8.09 -6.28
CA TRP A 164 -2.10 8.77 -7.25
C TRP A 164 -1.26 9.78 -8.01
N PHE A 165 -1.34 9.77 -9.34
CA PHE A 165 -0.56 10.69 -10.15
C PHE A 165 -1.15 10.87 -11.55
N ASP A 166 -0.90 12.05 -12.11
CA ASP A 166 -1.05 12.31 -13.53
C ASP A 166 0.24 12.04 -14.25
N VAL A 167 0.14 11.56 -15.50
CA VAL A 167 1.31 11.26 -16.33
C VAL A 167 1.57 12.41 -17.28
N VAL A 168 2.83 12.84 -17.34
CA VAL A 168 3.28 13.75 -18.39
C VAL A 168 3.42 12.94 -19.67
N LYS A 169 2.68 13.34 -20.71
CA LYS A 169 2.73 12.74 -22.06
C LYS A 169 4.04 13.06 -22.76
#